data_AF-W4UXD1-F1
#
_entry.id   AF-W4UXD1-F1
#
_cell.length_a   1.000
_cell.length_b   1.000
_cell.length_c   1.000
_cell.angle_alpha   90.00
_cell.angle_beta   90.00
_cell.angle_gamma   90.00
#
_symmetry.space_group_name_H-M   'P 1'
#
loop_
_entity.id
_entity.type
_entity.pdbx_description
1 polymer ?
#
loop_
_entity_poly.entity_id
_entity_poly.type
_entity_poly.pdbx_seq_one_letter_code
_entity_poly.pdbx_strand_id
1 'polypeptide(L)'
;MKTHLFFLFILFIQLPLRSQSDYPKIRISEDIELIKLSEKAYVHVSVSEIDGFGKVSSNGLILVSKDEAFLFDTPVTGSQTETLVKWIADSLKAAVSTFVPNHWHEDCLGGLDYLHSKGVKSYANQMTVDLAKEHGKPVPQNGFTDSLQLNLYGEDVYCYYFGGVIRRIILWFGFLPKKSCLADAW
;
A
#
# COMPACT_ATOMS: atom_id res chain seq x y z
N MET A 1 30.55 48.15 2.80
CA MET A 1 30.27 46.83 3.41
C MET A 1 28.80 46.61 3.78
N LYS A 2 28.10 47.57 4.41
CA LYS A 2 26.68 47.40 4.84
C LYS A 2 25.66 47.26 3.70
N THR A 3 25.90 47.91 2.55
CA THR A 3 25.03 47.82 1.36
C THR A 3 25.11 46.49 0.62
N HIS A 4 26.29 45.84 0.58
CA HIS A 4 26.42 44.50 -0.02
C HIS A 4 25.81 43.40 0.86
N LEU A 5 25.77 43.61 2.18
CA LEU A 5 25.12 42.68 3.12
C LEU A 5 23.59 42.66 2.95
N PHE A 6 22.99 43.78 2.55
CA PHE A 6 21.55 43.89 2.28
C PHE A 6 21.14 43.17 0.98
N PHE A 7 21.98 43.24 -0.06
CA PHE A 7 21.76 42.49 -1.31
C PHE A 7 21.90 40.98 -1.13
N LEU A 8 22.82 40.52 -0.29
CA LEU A 8 22.93 39.10 0.08
C LEU A 8 21.69 38.59 0.84
N PHE A 9 21.02 39.44 1.63
CA PHE A 9 19.82 39.07 2.36
C PHE A 9 18.59 38.89 1.45
N ILE A 10 18.48 39.67 0.37
CA ILE A 10 17.38 39.57 -0.61
C ILE A 10 17.52 38.32 -1.50
N LEU A 11 18.76 37.87 -1.75
CA LEU A 11 19.03 36.66 -2.55
C LEU A 11 18.57 35.37 -1.86
N PHE A 12 18.52 35.34 -0.51
CA PHE A 12 18.05 34.19 0.26
C PHE A 12 16.52 34.05 0.31
N ILE A 13 15.75 35.12 0.02
CA ILE A 13 14.28 35.11 0.08
C ILE A 13 13.65 34.61 -1.24
N GLN A 14 14.44 34.52 -2.32
CA GLN A 14 13.99 34.11 -3.65
C GLN A 14 14.13 32.60 -3.91
N LEU A 15 14.54 31.79 -2.92
CA LEU A 15 14.46 30.33 -3.04
C LEU A 15 12.98 29.93 -2.89
N PRO A 16 12.30 29.44 -3.95
CA PRO A 16 11.00 28.85 -3.74
C PRO A 16 11.18 27.64 -2.83
N LEU A 17 10.68 27.71 -1.60
CA LEU A 17 10.38 26.54 -0.79
C LEU A 17 9.28 25.75 -1.53
N ARG A 18 9.65 24.98 -2.56
CA ARG A 18 8.80 23.90 -3.06
C ARG A 18 9.09 22.67 -2.25
N SER A 19 8.50 22.63 -1.06
CA SER A 19 8.49 21.44 -0.21
C SER A 19 7.07 20.88 -0.12
N GLN A 20 6.56 20.41 -1.25
CA GLN A 20 5.60 19.30 -1.28
C GLN A 20 5.73 18.66 -2.67
N SER A 21 6.05 17.38 -2.71
CA SER A 21 6.00 16.60 -3.95
C SER A 21 4.52 16.44 -4.32
N ASP A 22 4.06 17.18 -5.32
CA ASP A 22 2.74 16.96 -5.93
C ASP A 22 2.78 15.64 -6.71
N TYR A 23 2.50 14.54 -6.01
CA TYR A 23 2.34 13.23 -6.65
C TYR A 23 1.10 13.25 -7.57
N PRO A 24 1.20 12.75 -8.81
CA PRO A 24 0.06 12.68 -9.72
C PRO A 24 -1.09 11.88 -9.12
N LYS A 25 -2.29 12.47 -9.15
CA LYS A 25 -3.54 11.83 -8.70
C LYS A 25 -4.35 11.35 -9.90
N ILE A 26 -4.90 10.15 -9.79
CA ILE A 26 -5.75 9.52 -10.81
C ILE A 26 -7.07 9.16 -10.15
N ARG A 27 -8.17 9.80 -10.56
CA ARG A 27 -9.50 9.45 -10.08
C ARG A 27 -10.04 8.28 -10.92
N ILE A 28 -10.38 7.16 -10.28
CA ILE A 28 -10.87 5.96 -10.97
C ILE A 28 -12.39 5.76 -10.79
N SER A 29 -12.98 6.37 -9.75
CA SER A 29 -14.42 6.43 -9.52
C SER A 29 -14.78 7.68 -8.69
N GLU A 30 -16.06 7.82 -8.29
CA GLU A 30 -16.46 8.91 -7.40
C GLU A 30 -15.84 8.82 -5.99
N ASP A 31 -15.48 7.62 -5.58
CA ASP A 31 -15.10 7.24 -4.23
C ASP A 31 -13.70 6.64 -4.14
N ILE A 32 -12.97 6.53 -5.26
CA ILE A 32 -11.60 6.01 -5.28
C ILE A 32 -10.68 6.93 -6.11
N GLU A 33 -9.58 7.36 -5.48
CA GLU A 33 -8.45 8.00 -6.14
C GLU A 33 -7.15 7.23 -5.91
N LEU A 34 -6.21 7.35 -6.84
CA LEU A 34 -4.87 6.78 -6.75
C LEU A 34 -3.84 7.89 -6.72
N ILE A 35 -2.82 7.75 -5.88
CA ILE A 35 -1.66 8.63 -5.82
C ILE A 35 -0.46 7.86 -6.36
N LYS A 36 0.08 8.27 -7.51
CA LYS A 36 1.24 7.61 -8.14
C LYS A 36 2.52 8.01 -7.42
N LEU A 37 3.11 7.07 -6.68
CA LEU A 37 4.39 7.27 -5.96
C LEU A 37 5.59 7.03 -6.88
N SER A 38 5.49 6.05 -7.78
CA SER A 38 6.50 5.72 -8.78
C SER A 38 5.86 5.00 -9.97
N GLU A 39 6.65 4.55 -10.94
CA GLU A 39 6.16 3.70 -12.04
C GLU A 39 5.60 2.35 -11.57
N LYS A 40 5.95 1.90 -10.37
CA LYS A 40 5.56 0.60 -9.83
C LYS A 40 4.65 0.67 -8.62
N ALA A 41 4.48 1.84 -8.01
CA ALA A 41 3.82 1.97 -6.71
C ALA A 41 2.76 3.06 -6.71
N TYR A 42 1.57 2.73 -6.20
CA TYR A 42 0.42 3.61 -6.10
C TYR A 42 -0.23 3.45 -4.72
N VAL A 43 -0.60 4.55 -4.08
CA VAL A 43 -1.54 4.50 -2.95
C VAL A 43 -2.94 4.53 -3.54
N HIS A 44 -3.82 3.61 -3.13
CA HIS A 44 -5.25 3.74 -3.38
C HIS A 44 -5.91 4.36 -2.15
N VAL A 45 -6.76 5.36 -2.38
CA VAL A 45 -7.52 6.07 -1.36
C VAL A 45 -8.99 5.88 -1.69
N SER A 46 -9.70 5.12 -0.86
CA SER A 46 -11.13 4.84 -1.03
C SER A 46 -11.94 5.46 0.09
N VAL A 47 -13.06 6.09 -0.24
CA VAL A 47 -13.99 6.70 0.73
C VAL A 47 -15.19 5.80 0.93
N SER A 48 -15.54 5.53 2.19
CA SER A 48 -16.71 4.74 2.54
C SER A 48 -17.46 5.40 3.71
N GLU A 49 -18.77 5.22 3.76
CA GLU A 49 -19.57 5.64 4.92
C GLU A 49 -19.44 4.57 6.01
N ILE A 50 -19.01 4.97 7.21
CA ILE A 50 -18.87 4.09 8.37
C ILE A 50 -19.83 4.56 9.44
N ASP A 51 -20.64 3.64 9.97
CA ASP A 51 -21.62 3.95 11.02
C ASP A 51 -20.95 4.61 12.23
N GLY A 52 -21.53 5.72 12.70
CA GLY A 52 -20.97 6.55 13.77
C GLY A 52 -19.78 7.45 13.41
N PHE A 53 -19.16 7.31 12.23
CA PHE A 53 -18.00 8.10 11.80
C PHE A 53 -18.24 8.94 10.53
N GLY A 54 -19.27 8.63 9.76
CA GLY A 54 -19.58 9.29 8.50
C GLY A 54 -18.63 8.84 7.38
N LYS A 55 -18.31 9.74 6.45
CA LYS A 55 -17.34 9.47 5.36
C LYS A 55 -15.92 9.36 5.89
N VAL A 56 -15.33 8.17 5.76
CA VAL A 56 -13.96 7.88 6.16
C VAL A 56 -13.14 7.48 4.93
N SER A 57 -11.94 8.05 4.81
CA SER A 57 -10.97 7.66 3.78
C SER A 57 -10.07 6.56 4.33
N SER A 58 -9.94 5.47 3.58
CA SER A 58 -9.04 4.35 3.86
C SER A 58 -7.99 4.26 2.77
N ASN A 59 -6.76 3.96 3.17
CA ASN A 59 -5.62 3.89 2.26
C ASN A 59 -5.12 2.46 2.16
N GLY A 60 -4.68 2.07 0.96
CA GLY A 60 -3.82 0.91 0.78
C GLY A 60 -2.81 1.14 -0.34
N LEU A 61 -2.07 0.11 -0.71
CA LEU A 61 -0.98 0.21 -1.68
C LEU A 61 -1.14 -0.82 -2.80
N ILE A 62 -0.75 -0.43 -3.99
CA ILE A 62 -0.60 -1.30 -5.16
C ILE A 62 0.88 -1.28 -5.51
N LEU A 63 1.50 -2.46 -5.57
CA LEU A 63 2.83 -2.65 -6.14
C LEU A 63 2.69 -3.47 -7.42
N VAL A 64 3.23 -2.98 -8.53
CA VAL A 64 3.14 -3.62 -9.84
C VAL A 64 4.52 -3.93 -10.39
N SER A 65 4.67 -5.13 -10.94
CA SER A 65 5.85 -5.51 -11.72
C SER A 65 5.42 -6.44 -12.85
N LYS A 66 5.81 -6.08 -14.08
CA LYS A 66 5.36 -6.78 -15.29
C LYS A 66 3.84 -6.87 -15.36
N ASP A 67 3.31 -8.09 -15.44
CA ASP A 67 1.89 -8.44 -15.57
C ASP A 67 1.26 -8.87 -14.24
N GLU A 68 1.95 -8.68 -13.12
CA GLU A 68 1.42 -8.98 -11.78
C GLU A 68 1.43 -7.77 -10.85
N ALA A 69 0.48 -7.78 -9.93
CA ALA A 69 0.33 -6.78 -8.88
C ALA A 69 0.15 -7.44 -7.51
N PHE A 70 0.79 -6.86 -6.51
CA PHE A 70 0.48 -7.07 -5.10
C PHE A 70 -0.44 -5.96 -4.61
N LEU A 71 -1.51 -6.32 -3.94
CA LEU A 71 -2.45 -5.40 -3.32
C LEU A 71 -2.29 -5.45 -1.79
N PHE A 72 -2.12 -4.29 -1.18
CA PHE A 72 -2.05 -4.13 0.26
C PHE A 72 -3.26 -3.34 0.73
N ASP A 73 -4.04 -3.93 1.63
CA ASP A 73 -5.37 -3.48 2.03
C ASP A 73 -6.38 -3.36 0.87
N THR A 74 -7.63 -3.71 1.14
CA THR A 74 -8.74 -3.46 0.21
C THR A 74 -9.50 -2.20 0.62
N PRO A 75 -10.26 -1.58 -0.28
CA PRO A 75 -11.40 -0.76 0.14
C PRO A 75 -12.33 -1.52 1.09
N VAL A 76 -13.18 -0.78 1.82
CA VAL A 76 -14.13 -1.37 2.80
C VAL A 76 -15.13 -2.31 2.14
N THR A 77 -15.44 -2.12 0.85
CA THR A 77 -16.46 -2.90 0.15
C THR A 77 -15.91 -3.75 -0.98
N GLY A 78 -16.55 -4.88 -1.25
CA GLY A 78 -16.25 -5.74 -2.39
C GLY A 78 -16.43 -5.05 -3.74
N SER A 79 -17.41 -4.15 -3.89
CA SER A 79 -17.66 -3.41 -5.15
C SER A 79 -16.56 -2.37 -5.45
N GLN A 80 -16.08 -1.67 -4.43
CA GLN A 80 -14.93 -0.77 -4.57
C GLN A 80 -13.66 -1.58 -4.90
N THR A 81 -13.48 -2.74 -4.26
CA THR A 81 -12.37 -3.64 -4.55
C THR A 81 -12.42 -4.16 -5.99
N GLU A 82 -13.61 -4.52 -6.49
CA GLU A 82 -13.80 -4.91 -7.88
C GLU A 82 -13.43 -3.78 -8.84
N THR A 83 -13.86 -2.55 -8.54
CA THR A 83 -13.54 -1.35 -9.34
C THR A 83 -12.03 -1.12 -9.39
N LEU A 84 -11.35 -1.20 -8.24
CA LEU A 84 -9.91 -1.06 -8.14
C LEU A 84 -9.17 -2.15 -8.94
N VAL A 85 -9.54 -3.42 -8.76
CA VAL A 85 -8.90 -4.56 -9.44
C VAL A 85 -9.10 -4.50 -10.96
N LYS A 86 -10.29 -4.12 -11.43
CA LYS A 86 -10.56 -3.88 -12.86
C LYS A 86 -9.66 -2.79 -13.41
N TRP A 87 -9.54 -1.67 -12.69
CA TRP A 87 -8.67 -0.57 -13.12
C TRP A 87 -7.20 -1.00 -13.20
N ILE A 88 -6.70 -1.79 -12.24
CA ILE A 88 -5.32 -2.35 -12.27
C ILE A 88 -5.12 -3.20 -13.53
N ALA A 89 -6.07 -4.10 -13.82
CA ALA A 89 -6.00 -4.95 -15.01
C ALA A 89 -6.03 -4.13 -16.31
N ASP A 90 -6.92 -3.15 -16.40
CA ASP A 90 -7.13 -2.40 -17.64
C ASP A 90 -6.04 -1.36 -17.89
N SER A 91 -5.62 -0.63 -16.86
CA SER A 91 -4.70 0.51 -16.98
C SER A 91 -3.25 0.10 -16.81
N LEU A 92 -2.96 -0.78 -15.84
CA LEU A 92 -1.59 -1.21 -15.55
C LEU A 92 -1.23 -2.53 -16.24
N LYS A 93 -2.19 -3.18 -16.91
CA LYS A 93 -2.01 -4.47 -17.60
C LYS A 93 -1.45 -5.55 -16.66
N ALA A 94 -1.88 -5.51 -15.40
CA ALA A 94 -1.41 -6.42 -14.36
C ALA A 94 -2.58 -7.13 -13.68
N ALA A 95 -2.41 -8.42 -13.38
CA ALA A 95 -3.33 -9.18 -12.56
C ALA A 95 -2.93 -9.08 -11.08
N VAL A 96 -3.89 -8.80 -10.20
CA VAL A 96 -3.64 -8.91 -8.75
C VAL A 96 -3.42 -10.38 -8.42
N SER A 97 -2.20 -10.76 -8.05
CA SER A 97 -1.82 -12.14 -7.77
C SER A 97 -1.72 -12.43 -6.27
N THR A 98 -1.36 -11.40 -5.49
CA THR A 98 -1.14 -11.50 -4.05
C THR A 98 -1.80 -10.35 -3.30
N PHE A 99 -2.33 -10.67 -2.13
CA PHE A 99 -2.96 -9.73 -1.22
C PHE A 99 -2.37 -9.82 0.20
N VAL A 100 -2.13 -8.68 0.83
CA VAL A 100 -1.65 -8.60 2.22
C VAL A 100 -2.39 -7.49 2.99
N PRO A 101 -3.24 -7.82 3.97
CA PRO A 101 -3.90 -6.83 4.82
C PRO A 101 -3.01 -6.38 5.98
N ASN A 102 -3.15 -5.12 6.39
CA ASN A 102 -2.48 -4.54 7.54
C ASN A 102 -2.95 -5.16 8.87
N HIS A 103 -4.27 -5.37 8.99
CA HIS A 103 -4.95 -5.98 10.14
C HIS A 103 -6.35 -6.48 9.76
N TRP A 104 -7.19 -6.84 10.74
CA TRP A 104 -8.43 -7.60 10.52
C TRP A 104 -9.70 -6.75 10.29
N HIS A 105 -9.61 -5.43 10.37
CA HIS A 105 -10.77 -4.56 10.13
C HIS A 105 -11.17 -4.52 8.65
N GLU A 106 -12.36 -3.98 8.38
CA GLU A 106 -12.97 -3.96 7.04
C GLU A 106 -12.26 -3.02 6.06
N ASP A 107 -11.65 -1.94 6.55
CA ASP A 107 -10.77 -1.06 5.77
C ASP A 107 -9.46 -1.75 5.31
N CYS A 108 -9.24 -2.99 5.75
CA CYS A 108 -8.17 -3.85 5.25
C CYS A 108 -8.71 -5.09 4.53
N LEU A 109 -9.76 -5.74 5.05
CA LEU A 109 -10.26 -7.05 4.60
C LEU A 109 -11.58 -7.02 3.82
N GLY A 110 -12.27 -5.90 3.73
CA GLY A 110 -13.65 -5.81 3.24
C GLY A 110 -13.87 -6.33 1.82
N GLY A 111 -12.83 -6.33 0.99
CA GLY A 111 -12.82 -6.89 -0.36
C GLY A 111 -12.29 -8.31 -0.52
N LEU A 112 -11.90 -8.97 0.58
CA LEU A 112 -11.13 -10.23 0.50
C LEU A 112 -11.89 -11.37 -0.19
N ASP A 113 -13.20 -11.52 0.04
CA ASP A 113 -14.01 -12.54 -0.64
C ASP A 113 -14.01 -12.36 -2.16
N TYR A 114 -14.09 -11.12 -2.63
CA TYR A 114 -13.97 -10.81 -4.05
C TYR A 114 -12.60 -11.24 -4.58
N LEU A 115 -11.52 -10.94 -3.86
CA LEU A 115 -10.17 -11.34 -4.25
C LEU A 115 -10.02 -12.87 -4.30
N HIS A 116 -10.55 -13.59 -3.32
CA HIS A 116 -10.56 -15.05 -3.31
C HIS A 116 -11.35 -15.63 -4.47
N SER A 117 -12.48 -15.03 -4.85
CA SER A 117 -13.24 -15.42 -6.04
C SER A 117 -12.44 -15.30 -7.36
N LYS A 118 -11.37 -14.49 -7.36
CA LYS A 118 -10.43 -14.32 -8.48
C LYS A 118 -9.17 -15.17 -8.36
N GLY A 119 -9.06 -16.00 -7.31
CA GLY A 119 -7.89 -16.86 -7.07
C GLY A 119 -6.68 -16.12 -6.50
N VAL A 120 -6.86 -14.92 -5.94
CA VAL A 120 -5.78 -14.15 -5.31
C VAL A 120 -5.30 -14.86 -4.05
N LYS A 121 -3.97 -15.02 -3.91
CA LYS A 121 -3.37 -15.59 -2.70
C LYS A 121 -3.30 -14.53 -1.62
N SER A 122 -3.81 -14.82 -0.42
CA SER A 122 -3.73 -13.89 0.71
C SER A 122 -2.76 -14.34 1.79
N TYR A 123 -1.95 -13.41 2.28
CA TYR A 123 -1.02 -13.60 3.39
C TYR A 123 -1.30 -12.57 4.46
N ALA A 124 -1.27 -12.96 5.73
CA ALA A 124 -1.44 -12.03 6.84
C ALA A 124 -0.68 -12.51 8.07
N ASN A 125 -0.51 -11.62 9.05
CA ASN A 125 -0.05 -12.07 10.36
C ASN A 125 -1.06 -13.10 10.93
N GLN A 126 -0.59 -14.13 11.63
CA GLN A 126 -1.43 -15.18 12.20
C GLN A 126 -2.50 -14.61 13.13
N MET A 127 -2.20 -13.55 13.89
CA MET A 127 -3.17 -12.88 14.73
C MET A 127 -4.31 -12.24 13.92
N THR A 128 -4.02 -11.72 12.73
CA THR A 128 -5.05 -11.21 11.80
C THR A 128 -5.93 -12.36 11.29
N VAL A 129 -5.34 -13.51 10.98
CA VAL A 129 -6.08 -14.72 10.57
C VAL A 129 -7.02 -15.18 11.68
N ASP A 130 -6.52 -15.23 12.92
CA ASP A 130 -7.29 -15.70 14.08
C ASP A 130 -8.44 -14.73 14.43
N LEU A 131 -8.17 -13.42 14.42
CA LEU A 131 -9.19 -12.39 14.67
C LEU A 131 -10.24 -12.34 13.55
N ALA A 132 -9.84 -12.50 12.29
CA ALA A 132 -10.80 -12.58 11.19
C ALA A 132 -11.76 -13.76 11.39
N LYS A 133 -11.27 -14.93 11.80
CA LYS A 133 -12.11 -16.09 12.14
C LYS A 133 -13.03 -15.79 13.33
N GLU A 134 -12.48 -15.24 14.42
CA GLU A 134 -13.24 -14.91 15.64
C GLU A 134 -14.42 -13.97 15.36
N HIS A 135 -14.20 -12.98 14.49
CA HIS A 135 -15.21 -11.98 14.13
C HIS A 135 -16.06 -12.37 12.91
N GLY A 136 -15.95 -13.61 12.41
CA GLY A 136 -16.74 -14.08 11.26
C GLY A 136 -16.47 -13.32 9.95
N LYS A 137 -15.27 -12.77 9.79
CA LYS A 137 -14.82 -12.06 8.59
C LYS A 137 -14.13 -13.00 7.60
N PRO A 138 -13.99 -12.58 6.33
CA PRO A 138 -13.15 -13.28 5.36
C PRO A 138 -11.73 -13.52 5.91
N VAL A 139 -11.21 -14.73 5.73
CA VAL A 139 -10.01 -15.21 6.43
C VAL A 139 -8.82 -15.29 5.47
N PRO A 140 -7.69 -14.61 5.71
CA PRO A 140 -6.50 -14.78 4.90
C PRO A 140 -5.99 -16.24 4.90
N GLN A 141 -5.52 -16.72 3.75
CA GLN A 141 -5.23 -18.14 3.53
C GLN A 141 -3.91 -18.59 4.18
N ASN A 142 -2.93 -17.69 4.25
CA ASN A 142 -1.57 -18.00 4.69
C ASN A 142 -1.18 -17.08 5.87
N GLY A 143 -0.86 -17.67 7.02
CA GLY A 143 -0.44 -16.95 8.22
C GLY A 143 1.08 -16.89 8.37
N PHE A 144 1.61 -15.80 8.93
CA PHE A 144 3.00 -15.71 9.43
C PHE A 144 3.03 -15.09 10.82
N THR A 145 4.05 -15.40 11.63
CA THR A 145 4.09 -14.96 13.05
C THR A 145 5.04 -13.77 13.29
N ASP A 146 6.19 -13.74 12.62
CA ASP A 146 7.22 -12.72 12.81
C ASP A 146 7.40 -11.88 11.54
N SER A 147 7.93 -12.51 10.50
CA SER A 147 8.20 -11.85 9.22
C SER A 147 7.83 -12.74 8.04
N LEU A 148 7.60 -12.11 6.89
CA LEU A 148 7.32 -12.77 5.61
C LEU A 148 8.00 -11.98 4.50
N GLN A 149 8.81 -12.67 3.70
CA GLN A 149 9.33 -12.13 2.45
C GLN A 149 8.50 -12.64 1.27
N LEU A 150 8.07 -11.73 0.41
CA LEU A 150 7.40 -12.00 -0.84
C LEU A 150 8.25 -11.40 -1.98
N ASN A 151 8.20 -12.02 -3.15
CA ASN A 151 8.92 -11.54 -4.33
C ASN A 151 7.95 -11.30 -5.48
N LEU A 152 7.94 -10.07 -6.00
CA LEU A 152 7.16 -9.68 -7.18
C LEU A 152 8.13 -9.41 -8.35
N TYR A 153 8.45 -10.45 -9.11
CA TYR A 153 9.39 -10.39 -10.25
C TYR A 153 10.72 -9.69 -9.93
N GLY A 154 11.31 -10.00 -8.78
CA GLY A 154 12.58 -9.44 -8.34
C GLY A 154 12.46 -8.17 -7.50
N GLU A 155 11.24 -7.69 -7.22
CA GLU A 155 10.95 -6.71 -6.17
C GLU A 155 10.68 -7.45 -4.86
N ASP A 156 11.56 -7.30 -3.87
CA ASP A 156 11.37 -7.92 -2.56
C ASP A 156 10.46 -7.06 -1.67
N VAL A 157 9.41 -7.68 -1.14
CA VAL A 157 8.49 -7.10 -0.17
C VAL A 157 8.66 -7.84 1.14
N TYR A 158 8.90 -7.10 2.21
CA TYR A 158 9.03 -7.64 3.54
C TYR A 158 7.87 -7.17 4.41
N CYS A 159 7.16 -8.12 4.98
CA CYS A 159 6.12 -7.87 5.97
C CYS A 159 6.69 -8.20 7.34
N TYR A 160 6.67 -7.24 8.27
CA TYR A 160 7.19 -7.42 9.62
C TYR A 160 6.08 -7.20 10.66
N TYR A 161 6.08 -8.05 11.68
CA TYR A 161 5.31 -7.86 12.90
C TYR A 161 6.27 -7.66 14.07
N PHE A 162 6.39 -6.41 14.54
CA PHE A 162 7.33 -6.04 15.60
C PHE A 162 6.81 -6.27 17.02
N GLY A 163 5.66 -6.93 17.18
CA GLY A 163 4.98 -7.06 18.47
C GLY A 163 4.33 -5.75 18.95
N GLY A 164 3.56 -5.84 20.04
CA GLY A 164 2.90 -4.70 20.69
C GLY A 164 1.37 -4.77 20.72
N VAL A 165 0.75 -3.82 21.42
CA VAL A 165 -0.73 -3.70 21.57
C VAL A 165 -1.40 -3.42 20.22
N ILE A 166 -0.65 -2.81 19.29
CA ILE A 166 -1.11 -2.41 17.97
C ILE A 166 -0.89 -3.60 17.03
N ARG A 167 -1.96 -4.33 16.73
CA ARG A 167 -1.99 -5.58 15.95
C ARG A 167 -1.86 -5.32 14.45
N ARG A 168 -0.84 -4.55 14.05
CA ARG A 168 -0.61 -4.10 12.67
C ARG A 168 0.72 -4.66 12.16
N ILE A 169 0.78 -4.97 10.88
CA ILE A 169 2.05 -5.25 10.20
C ILE A 169 2.65 -3.97 9.62
N ILE A 170 3.97 -3.92 9.48
CA ILE A 170 4.69 -2.89 8.72
C ILE A 170 5.18 -3.53 7.43
N LEU A 171 4.92 -2.85 6.31
CA LEU A 171 5.38 -3.24 4.99
C LEU A 171 6.64 -2.45 4.65
N TRP A 172 7.69 -3.16 4.24
CA TRP A 172 8.94 -2.58 3.77
C TRP A 172 9.25 -3.07 2.35
N PHE A 173 9.51 -2.12 1.45
CA PHE A 173 9.90 -2.42 0.07
C PHE A 173 11.42 -2.36 -0.05
N GLY A 174 12.04 -3.52 -0.31
CA GLY A 174 13.47 -3.60 -0.54
C GLY A 174 13.80 -3.18 -1.96
N PHE A 175 13.89 -1.87 -2.23
CA PHE A 175 14.53 -1.37 -3.46
C PHE A 175 16.05 -1.35 -3.28
N LEU A 176 16.66 -2.53 -3.10
CA LEU A 176 18.11 -2.61 -3.23
C LEU A 176 18.44 -2.53 -4.73
N PRO A 177 19.21 -1.54 -5.19
CA PRO A 177 19.72 -1.59 -6.55
C PRO A 177 20.48 -2.90 -6.69
N LYS A 178 20.03 -3.78 -7.61
CA LYS A 178 20.77 -4.98 -8.01
C LYS A 178 22.03 -4.55 -8.78
N LYS A 179 22.98 -3.97 -8.07
CA LYS A 179 24.37 -3.88 -8.46
C LYS A 179 25.14 -4.68 -7.43
N SER A 180 25.77 -5.73 -7.94
CA SER A 180 26.82 -6.51 -7.30
C SER A 180 27.61 -5.72 -6.25
N CYS A 181 27.43 -6.05 -4.98
CA CYS A 181 28.47 -5.89 -3.99
C CYS A 181 28.63 -7.24 -3.28
N LEU A 182 29.78 -7.87 -3.57
CA LEU A 182 30.44 -8.81 -2.68
C LEU A 182 30.66 -8.11 -1.32
N ALA A 183 30.28 -8.77 -0.24
CA ALA A 183 30.80 -8.61 1.13
C ALA A 183 30.04 -9.66 1.97
N ASP A 184 30.57 -10.88 2.13
CA ASP A 184 31.45 -11.27 3.24
C ASP A 184 31.77 -10.17 4.27
N ALA A 185 31.65 -10.56 5.56
CA ALA A 185 31.71 -9.78 6.81
C ALA A 185 30.33 -9.27 7.26
N TRP A 186 29.68 -9.81 8.30
CA TRP A 186 30.15 -10.45 9.54
C TRP A 186 29.22 -11.58 9.99
#